data_AF-A0A0B1P2Q3-F1
#
_entry.id   AF-A0A0B1P2Q3-F1
#
_cell.length_a   1.000
_cell.length_b   1.000
_cell.length_c   1.000
_cell.angle_alpha   90.00
_cell.angle_beta   90.00
_cell.angle_gamma   90.00
#
_symmetry.space_group_name_H-M   'P 1'
#
loop_
_entity.id
_entity.type
_entity.pdbx_description
1 polymer ?
#
loop_
_entity_poly.entity_id
_entity_poly.type
_entity_poly.pdbx_seq_one_letter_code
_entity_poly.pdbx_strand_id
1 'polypeptide(L)'
;MDNSKLVRVKRDFKSSHKWRTPQKSFKTEPSGRRYIEPGDLGIWATCTRGMEGKCAEELLSLFEMYAEKFYNFSNVETMEDGENRENESKDIDIETTIQKEIASLKKSRMSQSLLFQNIHLELSCVLFMKVNTTRIDPVDFVESICKSIEGNNEEKMISRYANRLTPVSLLCKATETGLEELCGQILSRYFKVNESLSNNLNQLNEKIELKEMQRKNVEHPFTYAIRPTIRNHNTLKRDQLIKQIASYISDFHKVNLTDPDKVIIVEVYRNICGMSVVNGRDWERLKRYNISELYSSRNQ
;
A
#
# COMPACT_ATOMS: atom_id res chain seq x y z
N MET A 1 -45.47 63.68 55.44
CA MET A 1 -44.46 62.66 55.08
C MET A 1 -45.23 61.48 54.53
N ASP A 2 -45.07 60.96 53.34
CA ASP A 2 -44.34 61.31 52.12
C ASP A 2 -45.00 60.45 51.03
N ASN A 3 -44.92 60.89 49.78
CA ASN A 3 -45.43 60.25 48.58
C ASN A 3 -44.95 58.80 48.42
N SER A 4 -45.80 57.93 47.86
CA SER A 4 -45.59 57.39 46.50
C SER A 4 -46.47 56.17 46.20
N LYS A 5 -47.36 56.34 45.22
CA LYS A 5 -47.89 55.26 44.37
C LYS A 5 -46.75 54.75 43.48
N LEU A 6 -46.64 53.44 43.29
CA LEU A 6 -45.99 52.79 42.13
C LEU A 6 -46.45 51.32 42.14
N VAL A 7 -47.57 50.98 41.48
CA VAL A 7 -47.65 50.59 40.05
C VAL A 7 -46.49 49.68 39.65
N ARG A 8 -46.78 48.37 39.65
CA ARG A 8 -45.89 47.30 39.20
C ARG A 8 -45.76 47.39 37.68
N VAL A 9 -44.67 47.99 37.22
CA VAL A 9 -44.32 48.13 35.80
C VAL A 9 -44.07 46.75 35.19
N LYS A 10 -44.91 46.36 34.22
CA LYS A 10 -44.58 45.31 33.23
C LYS A 10 -43.44 45.84 32.35
N ARG A 11 -42.30 45.15 32.33
CA ARG A 11 -41.28 45.34 31.29
C ARG A 11 -41.40 44.18 30.31
N ASP A 12 -41.94 44.49 29.14
CA ASP A 12 -41.89 43.63 27.96
C ASP A 12 -40.45 43.59 27.45
N PHE A 13 -39.75 42.47 27.65
CA PHE A 13 -38.54 42.16 26.89
C PHE A 13 -38.93 41.38 25.63
N LYS A 14 -39.11 42.09 24.51
CA LYS A 14 -39.12 41.50 23.17
C LYS A 14 -37.72 41.00 22.83
N SER A 15 -37.43 39.73 23.10
CA SER A 15 -36.29 39.01 22.56
C SER A 15 -36.71 38.30 21.27
N SER A 16 -36.43 38.92 20.12
CA SER A 16 -36.56 38.30 18.80
C SER A 16 -35.33 37.42 18.50
N HIS A 17 -35.19 36.31 19.21
CA HIS A 17 -34.23 35.27 18.80
C HIS A 17 -34.84 34.44 17.66
N LYS A 18 -34.64 34.92 16.42
CA LYS A 18 -34.71 34.05 15.23
C LYS A 18 -33.70 32.93 15.44
N TRP A 19 -34.18 31.71 15.65
CA TRP A 19 -33.36 30.52 15.56
C TRP A 19 -32.79 30.44 14.14
N ARG A 20 -31.53 30.85 13.95
CA ARG A 20 -30.77 30.50 12.76
C ARG A 20 -30.34 29.07 12.93
N THR A 21 -30.99 28.16 12.20
CA THR A 21 -30.46 26.83 11.92
C THR A 21 -29.03 27.01 11.44
N PRO A 22 -28.02 26.31 11.99
CA PRO A 22 -26.70 26.31 11.39
C PRO A 22 -26.89 25.80 9.97
N GLN A 23 -26.75 26.69 8.97
CA GLN A 23 -26.52 26.26 7.60
C GLN A 23 -25.35 25.29 7.70
N LYS A 24 -25.57 24.02 7.31
CA LYS A 24 -24.49 23.08 7.06
C LYS A 24 -23.51 23.83 6.17
N SER A 25 -22.43 24.32 6.74
CA SER A 25 -21.26 24.65 5.96
C SER A 25 -20.95 23.34 5.25
N PHE A 26 -21.01 23.37 3.91
CA PHE A 26 -20.25 22.43 3.14
C PHE A 26 -18.82 22.58 3.67
N LYS A 27 -18.45 21.70 4.61
CA LYS A 27 -17.06 21.49 4.95
C LYS A 27 -16.50 21.01 3.63
N THR A 28 -15.86 21.93 2.91
CA THR A 28 -14.85 21.59 1.92
C THR A 28 -14.02 20.50 2.57
N GLU A 29 -14.09 19.31 2.01
CA GLU A 29 -13.35 18.17 2.53
C GLU A 29 -11.88 18.58 2.65
N PRO A 30 -11.19 18.21 3.74
CA PRO A 30 -9.77 18.48 3.83
C PRO A 30 -9.11 17.76 2.66
N SER A 31 -8.62 18.56 1.71
CA SER A 31 -7.79 18.16 0.58
C SER A 31 -6.50 17.53 1.13
N GLY A 32 -6.55 16.23 1.44
CA GLY A 32 -5.42 15.55 2.05
C GLY A 32 -5.68 14.18 2.69
N ARG A 33 -6.93 13.70 2.78
CA ARG A 33 -7.15 12.28 3.11
C ARG A 33 -6.71 11.44 1.91
N ARG A 34 -5.49 10.91 1.97
CA ARG A 34 -5.00 9.87 1.05
C ARG A 34 -5.83 8.62 1.30
N TYR A 35 -6.56 8.15 0.29
CA TYR A 35 -7.40 6.97 0.37
C TYR A 35 -6.90 5.90 -0.60
N ILE A 36 -7.25 4.65 -0.31
CA ILE A 36 -6.97 3.51 -1.18
C ILE A 36 -8.07 3.43 -2.24
N GLU A 37 -7.66 3.36 -3.50
CA GLU A 37 -8.55 3.20 -4.65
C GLU A 37 -8.51 1.76 -5.20
N PRO A 38 -9.61 1.25 -5.77
CA PRO A 38 -9.56 0.02 -6.54
C PRO A 38 -8.55 0.14 -7.69
N GLY A 39 -7.73 -0.90 -7.89
CA GLY A 39 -6.62 -0.89 -8.85
C GLY A 39 -5.28 -0.47 -8.26
N ASP A 40 -5.26 0.10 -7.05
CA ASP A 40 -3.99 0.42 -6.37
C ASP A 40 -3.19 -0.85 -6.08
N LEU A 41 -1.87 -0.70 -6.08
CA LEU A 41 -0.90 -1.73 -5.75
C LEU A 41 0.01 -1.23 -4.63
N GLY A 42 0.53 -2.15 -3.81
CA GLY A 42 1.34 -1.75 -2.68
C GLY A 42 1.70 -2.85 -1.72
N ILE A 43 2.07 -2.45 -0.50
CA ILE A 43 2.63 -3.33 0.51
C ILE A 43 1.94 -3.06 1.84
N TRP A 44 1.33 -4.10 2.40
CA TRP A 44 0.87 -4.09 3.77
C TRP A 44 2.06 -4.32 4.70
N ALA A 45 2.19 -3.49 5.73
CA ALA A 45 3.18 -3.71 6.76
C ALA A 45 2.51 -3.89 8.11
N THR A 46 2.88 -4.95 8.82
CA THR A 46 2.55 -5.10 10.24
C THR A 46 3.66 -4.50 11.09
N CYS A 47 3.32 -3.84 12.20
CA CYS A 47 4.31 -3.18 13.04
C CYS A 47 4.06 -3.37 14.55
N THR A 48 5.04 -3.02 15.37
CA THR A 48 4.87 -2.94 16.83
C THR A 48 3.76 -1.95 17.19
N ARG A 49 2.94 -2.32 18.17
CA ARG A 49 1.79 -1.51 18.63
C ARG A 49 2.24 -0.13 19.13
N GLY A 50 1.60 0.92 18.64
CA GLY A 50 1.90 2.30 19.03
C GLY A 50 3.11 2.90 18.30
N MET A 51 3.78 2.13 17.44
CA MET A 51 4.95 2.55 16.67
C MET A 51 4.63 2.76 15.18
N GLU A 52 3.35 2.86 14.82
CA GLU A 52 2.87 3.00 13.44
C GLU A 52 3.53 4.17 12.71
N GLY A 53 3.64 5.33 13.36
CA GLY A 53 4.27 6.52 12.77
C GLY A 53 5.76 6.32 12.49
N LYS A 54 6.52 5.85 13.49
CA LYS A 54 7.96 5.59 13.33
C LYS A 54 8.24 4.47 12.33
N CYS A 55 7.41 3.43 12.35
CA CYS A 55 7.48 2.33 11.39
C CYS A 55 7.26 2.83 9.97
N ALA A 56 6.30 3.74 9.74
CA ALA A 56 6.07 4.30 8.42
C ALA A 56 7.27 5.10 7.90
N GLU A 57 7.90 5.91 8.76
CA GLU A 57 9.11 6.67 8.40
C GLU A 57 10.27 5.74 8.07
N GLU A 58 10.54 4.74 8.91
CA GLU A 58 11.59 3.73 8.64
C GLU A 58 11.34 2.96 7.34
N LEU A 59 10.09 2.56 7.07
CA LEU A 59 9.74 1.84 5.86
C LEU A 59 9.87 2.71 4.61
N LEU A 60 9.54 4.00 4.67
CA LEU A 60 9.74 4.91 3.54
C LEU A 60 11.23 5.02 3.17
N SER A 61 12.10 5.23 4.16
CA SER A 61 13.54 5.27 3.94
C SER A 61 14.09 3.93 3.45
N LEU A 62 13.62 2.82 4.02
CA LEU A 62 13.99 1.47 3.59
C LEU A 62 13.61 1.23 2.11
N PHE A 63 12.38 1.58 1.75
CA PHE A 63 11.87 1.33 0.41
C PHE A 63 12.55 2.22 -0.63
N GLU A 64 12.84 3.48 -0.32
CA GLU A 64 13.61 4.33 -1.23
C GLU A 64 15.01 3.75 -1.49
N MET A 65 15.74 3.38 -0.44
CA MET A 65 17.08 2.79 -0.56
C MET A 65 17.07 1.53 -1.44
N TYR A 66 16.10 0.64 -1.22
CA TYR A 66 15.99 -0.58 -2.02
C TYR A 66 15.48 -0.32 -3.45
N ALA A 67 14.63 0.69 -3.65
CA ALA A 67 14.18 1.08 -4.97
C ALA A 67 15.34 1.65 -5.79
N GLU A 68 16.19 2.49 -5.20
CA GLU A 68 17.42 2.96 -5.83
C GLU A 68 18.36 1.82 -6.20
N LYS A 69 18.55 0.86 -5.28
CA LYS A 69 19.44 -0.30 -5.48
C LYS A 69 19.00 -1.24 -6.60
N PHE A 70 17.70 -1.49 -6.74
CA PHE A 70 17.18 -2.53 -7.65
C PHE A 70 16.58 -1.99 -8.95
N TYR A 71 16.05 -0.77 -8.94
CA TYR A 71 15.32 -0.21 -10.07
C TYR A 71 16.01 1.03 -10.66
N ASN A 72 17.19 1.40 -10.14
CA ASN A 72 18.00 2.51 -10.64
C ASN A 72 17.19 3.79 -10.87
N PHE A 73 16.44 4.25 -9.85
CA PHE A 73 15.77 5.56 -9.88
C PHE A 73 16.74 6.76 -9.79
N SER A 74 17.99 6.57 -10.20
CA SER A 74 18.98 7.63 -10.30
C SER A 74 18.56 8.63 -11.38
N ASN A 75 18.08 9.80 -10.93
CA ASN A 75 17.83 11.01 -11.72
C ASN A 75 16.89 10.84 -12.91
N VAL A 76 15.60 11.13 -12.70
CA VAL A 76 14.79 11.69 -13.79
C VAL A 76 15.49 12.98 -14.25
N GLU A 77 15.98 12.94 -15.47
CA GLU A 77 16.52 14.06 -16.23
C GLU A 77 15.50 15.21 -16.24
N THR A 78 15.87 16.36 -15.67
CA THR A 78 15.40 17.64 -16.18
C THR A 78 16.46 18.13 -17.16
N MET A 79 16.18 17.96 -18.45
CA MET A 79 16.84 18.73 -19.50
C MET A 79 16.40 20.20 -19.41
N GLU A 80 17.39 21.06 -19.63
CA GLU A 80 17.33 22.48 -19.98
C GLU A 80 16.78 23.46 -18.94
N ASP A 81 17.69 24.19 -18.28
CA ASP A 81 17.79 25.59 -18.67
C ASP A 81 19.26 26.04 -18.72
N GLY A 82 19.52 26.86 -19.72
CA GLY A 82 20.82 27.15 -20.30
C GLY A 82 21.75 27.99 -19.42
N GLU A 83 22.97 28.05 -19.92
CA GLU A 83 24.11 28.78 -19.42
C GLU A 83 23.78 30.23 -19.03
N ASN A 84 24.26 30.65 -17.87
CA ASN A 84 25.02 31.89 -17.82
C ASN A 84 26.08 31.81 -16.71
N ARG A 85 27.35 31.74 -17.15
CA ARG A 85 28.51 32.09 -16.33
C ARG A 85 28.63 33.61 -16.35
N GLU A 86 28.80 34.23 -15.19
CA GLU A 86 30.01 35.02 -14.90
C GLU A 86 30.09 35.52 -13.44
N ASN A 87 31.24 35.17 -12.85
CA ASN A 87 32.11 35.86 -11.88
C ASN A 87 31.70 36.29 -10.45
N GLU A 88 32.42 35.63 -9.53
CA GLU A 88 33.21 36.14 -8.40
C GLU A 88 32.54 36.92 -7.26
N SER A 89 32.40 36.23 -6.13
CA SER A 89 33.05 36.64 -4.86
C SER A 89 33.19 35.44 -3.93
N LYS A 90 34.39 35.29 -3.35
CA LYS A 90 34.68 34.34 -2.26
C LYS A 90 34.16 34.93 -0.95
N ASP A 91 32.92 34.62 -0.64
CA ASP A 91 32.52 34.28 0.72
C ASP A 91 31.76 32.96 0.57
N ILE A 92 32.19 31.92 1.29
CA ILE A 92 31.44 30.66 1.35
C ILE A 92 30.18 30.99 2.14
N ASP A 93 29.17 31.43 1.40
CA ASP A 93 27.94 31.92 1.95
C ASP A 93 27.21 30.74 2.59
N ILE A 94 27.28 30.67 3.91
CA ILE A 94 26.65 29.64 4.74
C ILE A 94 25.18 29.47 4.31
N GLU A 95 24.53 30.57 3.93
CA GLU A 95 23.18 30.59 3.40
C GLU A 95 23.03 29.79 2.09
N THR A 96 23.96 29.90 1.14
CA THR A 96 23.91 29.11 -0.10
C THR A 96 24.16 27.62 0.12
N THR A 97 24.94 27.25 1.14
CA THR A 97 25.15 25.85 1.52
C THR A 97 23.93 25.28 2.22
N ILE A 98 23.32 26.04 3.14
CA ILE A 98 22.06 25.69 3.81
C ILE A 98 20.93 25.55 2.78
N GLN A 99 20.83 26.47 1.82
CA GLN A 99 19.81 26.39 0.77
C GLN A 99 20.02 25.17 -0.14
N LYS A 100 21.26 24.81 -0.48
CA LYS A 100 21.57 23.57 -1.21
C LYS A 100 21.20 22.32 -0.40
N GLU A 101 21.46 22.30 0.91
CA GLU A 101 21.04 21.20 1.78
C GLU A 101 19.52 21.09 1.88
N ILE A 102 18.81 22.21 2.08
CA ILE A 102 17.34 22.25 2.12
C ILE A 102 16.74 21.80 0.77
N ALA A 103 17.32 22.22 -0.35
CA ALA A 103 16.87 21.83 -1.69
C ALA A 103 17.07 20.33 -1.93
N SER A 104 18.22 19.78 -1.54
CA SER A 104 18.50 18.33 -1.60
C SER A 104 17.54 17.52 -0.73
N LEU A 105 17.27 17.97 0.51
CA LEU A 105 16.31 17.33 1.41
C LEU A 105 14.87 17.38 0.86
N LYS A 106 14.47 18.51 0.27
CA LYS A 106 13.16 18.63 -0.40
C LYS A 106 13.07 17.72 -1.63
N LYS A 107 14.13 17.61 -2.44
CA LYS A 107 14.19 16.73 -3.60
C LYS A 107 14.06 15.25 -3.20
N SER A 108 14.77 14.83 -2.15
CA SER A 108 14.65 13.46 -1.60
C SER A 108 13.25 13.17 -1.02
N ARG A 109 12.67 14.11 -0.27
CA ARG A 109 11.30 13.91 0.24
C ARG A 109 10.26 13.85 -0.88
N MET A 110 10.48 14.59 -1.97
CA MET A 110 9.65 14.53 -3.17
C MET A 110 9.81 13.18 -3.89
N SER A 111 11.04 12.67 -4.08
CA SER A 111 11.27 11.33 -4.67
C SER A 111 10.61 10.22 -3.86
N GLN A 112 10.69 10.27 -2.53
CA GLN A 112 9.97 9.33 -1.65
C GLN A 112 8.48 9.32 -1.95
N SER A 113 7.83 10.48 -1.99
CA SER A 113 6.39 10.57 -2.24
C SER A 113 5.96 10.16 -3.66
N LEU A 114 6.89 10.25 -4.61
CA LEU A 114 6.68 9.83 -6.00
C LEU A 114 6.75 8.30 -6.15
N LEU A 115 7.54 7.62 -5.31
CA LEU A 115 7.67 6.16 -5.36
C LEU A 115 6.67 5.47 -4.41
N PHE A 116 6.64 5.92 -3.15
CA PHE A 116 5.89 5.28 -2.09
C PHE A 116 5.09 6.30 -1.29
N GLN A 117 3.88 5.92 -0.91
CA GLN A 117 3.01 6.75 -0.11
C GLN A 117 2.41 5.94 1.04
N ASN A 118 2.71 6.34 2.27
CA ASN A 118 2.01 5.82 3.43
C ASN A 118 0.55 6.32 3.42
N ILE A 119 -0.38 5.39 3.53
CA ILE A 119 -1.81 5.64 3.74
C ILE A 119 -2.14 5.23 5.18
N HIS A 120 -2.48 6.23 5.99
CA HIS A 120 -2.89 5.98 7.36
C HIS A 120 -4.27 5.35 7.40
N LEU A 121 -4.33 4.18 8.03
CA LEU A 121 -5.57 3.45 8.26
C LEU A 121 -5.84 3.45 9.76
N GLU A 122 -7.11 3.49 10.13
CA GLU A 122 -7.56 3.32 11.51
C GLU A 122 -7.50 1.84 11.95
N LEU A 123 -6.37 1.18 11.68
CA LEU A 123 -6.10 -0.21 12.02
C LEU A 123 -4.83 -0.24 12.87
N SER A 124 -4.93 -0.73 14.10
CA SER A 124 -3.77 -0.82 14.98
C SER A 124 -2.72 -1.75 14.38
N CYS A 125 -1.44 -1.40 14.43
CA CYS A 125 -0.34 -2.26 14.02
C CYS A 125 -0.31 -2.64 12.51
N VAL A 126 -1.11 -1.99 11.65
CA VAL A 126 -1.11 -2.24 10.21
C VAL A 126 -1.05 -0.92 9.45
N LEU A 127 -0.13 -0.87 8.48
CA LEU A 127 0.12 0.25 7.60
C LEU A 127 -0.04 -0.21 6.15
N PHE A 128 -0.41 0.72 5.27
CA PHE A 128 -0.38 0.47 3.83
C PHE A 128 0.57 1.44 3.15
N MET A 129 1.53 0.88 2.43
CA MET A 129 2.48 1.61 1.62
C MET A 129 2.06 1.46 0.16
N LYS A 130 1.35 2.47 -0.36
CA LYS A 130 0.98 2.53 -1.77
C LYS A 130 2.23 2.73 -2.61
N VAL A 131 2.33 1.97 -3.70
CA VAL A 131 3.38 2.15 -4.70
C VAL A 131 2.77 2.97 -5.84
N ASN A 132 3.37 4.13 -6.12
CA ASN A 132 2.82 5.10 -7.07
C ASN A 132 3.40 4.95 -8.49
N THR A 133 4.33 4.01 -8.69
CA THR A 133 5.03 3.80 -9.95
C THR A 133 4.72 2.42 -10.52
N THR A 134 4.52 2.34 -11.83
CA THR A 134 4.33 1.08 -12.55
C THR A 134 5.62 0.30 -12.77
N ARG A 135 6.78 0.91 -12.47
CA ARG A 135 8.10 0.26 -12.62
C ARG A 135 8.43 -0.72 -11.49
N ILE A 136 7.76 -0.59 -10.35
CA ILE A 136 8.00 -1.43 -9.18
C ILE A 136 6.84 -2.41 -9.08
N ASP A 137 7.13 -3.70 -9.30
CA ASP A 137 6.21 -4.76 -8.90
C ASP A 137 6.35 -5.02 -7.38
N PRO A 138 5.28 -4.93 -6.57
CA PRO A 138 5.36 -5.10 -5.13
C PRO A 138 5.85 -6.47 -4.69
N VAL A 139 5.53 -7.53 -5.44
CA VAL A 139 5.92 -8.91 -5.10
C VAL A 139 7.43 -9.06 -5.26
N ASP A 140 7.94 -8.72 -6.45
CA ASP A 140 9.37 -8.78 -6.74
C ASP A 140 10.18 -7.88 -5.81
N PHE A 141 9.65 -6.70 -5.49
CA PHE A 141 10.30 -5.74 -4.60
C PHE A 141 10.43 -6.26 -3.16
N VAL A 142 9.32 -6.75 -2.56
CA VAL A 142 9.36 -7.31 -1.20
C VAL A 142 10.25 -8.56 -1.15
N GLU A 143 10.19 -9.40 -2.18
CA GLU A 143 11.03 -10.58 -2.28
C GLU A 143 12.52 -10.20 -2.35
N SER A 144 12.88 -9.18 -3.13
CA SER A 144 14.25 -8.68 -3.25
C SER A 144 14.78 -8.07 -1.96
N ILE A 145 13.92 -7.34 -1.23
CA ILE A 145 14.23 -6.84 0.12
C ILE A 145 14.52 -8.03 1.04
N CYS A 146 13.62 -9.01 1.10
CA CYS A 146 13.77 -10.16 2.00
C CYS A 146 15.00 -11.00 1.64
N LYS A 147 15.29 -11.22 0.36
CA LYS A 147 16.50 -11.92 -0.12
C LYS A 147 17.78 -11.18 0.26
N SER A 148 17.78 -9.85 0.20
CA SER A 148 18.91 -9.04 0.69
C SER A 148 19.07 -9.14 2.20
N ILE A 149 17.96 -9.10 2.94
CA ILE A 149 17.91 -9.32 4.39
C ILE A 149 18.22 -10.78 4.75
N GLU A 150 18.24 -11.73 3.84
CA GLU A 150 18.69 -13.08 4.15
C GLU A 150 20.17 -13.26 3.82
N GLY A 151 20.64 -12.72 2.69
CA GLY A 151 22.00 -12.95 2.20
C GLY A 151 23.09 -12.03 2.78
N ASN A 152 22.75 -10.83 3.26
CA ASN A 152 23.75 -9.83 3.65
C ASN A 152 23.96 -9.69 5.18
N ASN A 153 24.82 -10.53 5.76
CA ASN A 153 25.06 -10.57 7.22
C ASN A 153 25.68 -9.29 7.81
N GLU A 154 26.24 -8.39 7.00
CA GLU A 154 26.89 -7.16 7.48
C GLU A 154 25.96 -5.92 7.48
N GLU A 155 24.82 -5.97 6.79
CA GLU A 155 23.85 -4.87 6.78
C GLU A 155 23.12 -4.79 8.13
N LYS A 156 23.24 -3.62 8.79
CA LYS A 156 22.53 -3.30 10.04
C LYS A 156 21.03 -3.45 9.86
N MET A 157 20.33 -3.90 10.91
CA MET A 157 18.86 -3.91 10.96
C MET A 157 18.31 -2.49 10.71
N ILE A 158 17.62 -2.31 9.58
CA ILE A 158 17.19 -0.99 9.11
C ILE A 158 15.82 -0.61 9.67
N SER A 159 14.86 -1.54 9.68
CA SER A 159 13.55 -1.31 10.30
C SER A 159 13.41 -2.12 11.57
N ARG A 160 13.19 -1.42 12.70
CA ARG A 160 13.06 -2.03 14.03
C ARG A 160 11.61 -2.29 14.40
N TYR A 161 10.69 -1.53 13.81
CA TYR A 161 9.27 -1.57 14.17
C TYR A 161 8.42 -2.38 13.21
N ALA A 162 8.86 -2.61 11.98
CA ALA A 162 8.14 -3.44 11.02
C ALA A 162 8.42 -4.93 11.26
N ASN A 163 7.35 -5.71 11.29
CA ASN A 163 7.40 -7.15 11.49
C ASN A 163 7.34 -7.88 10.14
N ARG A 164 6.26 -7.68 9.37
CA ARG A 164 6.00 -8.40 8.11
C ARG A 164 5.63 -7.45 7.00
N LEU A 165 6.16 -7.69 5.81
CA LEU A 165 5.80 -7.03 4.57
C LEU A 165 4.96 -7.98 3.70
N THR A 166 3.71 -7.64 3.43
CA THR A 166 2.83 -8.44 2.60
C THR A 166 2.52 -7.70 1.30
N PRO A 167 3.12 -8.11 0.16
CA PRO A 167 2.90 -7.44 -1.12
C PRO A 167 1.49 -7.73 -1.64
N VAL A 168 0.86 -6.74 -2.25
CA VAL A 168 -0.40 -6.86 -2.97
C VAL A 168 -0.26 -6.26 -4.36
N SER A 169 -0.48 -7.08 -5.38
CA SER A 169 -0.35 -6.67 -6.77
C SER A 169 -1.52 -5.82 -7.23
N LEU A 170 -2.72 -6.06 -6.66
CA LEU A 170 -3.92 -5.27 -6.92
C LEU A 170 -4.82 -5.24 -5.69
N LEU A 171 -5.51 -4.11 -5.52
CA LEU A 171 -6.54 -3.86 -4.52
C LEU A 171 -7.91 -3.68 -5.16
N CYS A 172 -8.96 -4.09 -4.45
CA CYS A 172 -10.34 -3.86 -4.81
C CYS A 172 -11.17 -3.55 -3.55
N LYS A 173 -12.46 -3.22 -3.75
CA LYS A 173 -13.42 -3.20 -2.65
C LYS A 173 -13.67 -4.64 -2.18
N ALA A 174 -13.78 -4.84 -0.87
CA ALA A 174 -14.09 -6.14 -0.26
C ALA A 174 -15.58 -6.51 -0.43
N THR A 175 -15.99 -6.71 -1.68
CA THR A 175 -17.31 -7.22 -2.09
C THR A 175 -17.11 -8.48 -2.91
N GLU A 176 -18.16 -9.30 -3.07
CA GLU A 176 -18.09 -10.51 -3.88
C GLU A 176 -17.74 -10.21 -5.35
N THR A 177 -18.33 -9.14 -5.91
CA THR A 177 -18.04 -8.67 -7.27
C THR A 177 -16.59 -8.19 -7.42
N GLY A 178 -16.09 -7.40 -6.46
CA GLY A 178 -14.72 -6.92 -6.49
C GLY A 178 -13.71 -8.05 -6.37
N LEU A 179 -14.02 -9.07 -5.56
CA LEU A 179 -13.19 -10.27 -5.44
C LEU A 179 -13.15 -11.06 -6.76
N GLU A 180 -14.27 -11.21 -7.46
CA GLU A 180 -14.32 -11.89 -8.75
C GLU A 180 -13.47 -11.18 -9.81
N GLU A 181 -13.61 -9.85 -9.94
CA GLU A 181 -12.80 -9.04 -10.85
C GLU A 181 -11.29 -9.14 -10.53
N LEU A 182 -10.95 -9.06 -9.24
CA LEU A 182 -9.57 -9.19 -8.76
C LEU A 182 -8.99 -10.57 -9.09
N CYS A 183 -9.77 -11.64 -8.88
CA CYS A 183 -9.38 -13.01 -9.24
C CYS A 183 -9.13 -13.14 -10.75
N GLY A 184 -10.02 -12.56 -11.57
CA GLY A 184 -9.86 -12.54 -13.03
C GLY A 184 -8.51 -11.93 -13.44
N GLN A 185 -8.18 -10.76 -12.91
CA GLN A 185 -6.97 -10.04 -13.29
C GLN A 185 -5.68 -10.69 -12.78
N ILE A 186 -5.68 -11.21 -11.56
CA ILE A 186 -4.48 -11.77 -10.93
C ILE A 186 -4.29 -13.25 -11.28
N LEU A 187 -5.30 -14.10 -11.08
CA LEU A 187 -5.14 -15.55 -11.21
C LEU A 187 -4.84 -15.96 -12.66
N SER A 188 -5.41 -15.25 -13.65
CA SER A 188 -5.17 -15.54 -15.07
C SER A 188 -3.72 -15.34 -15.51
N ARG A 189 -2.91 -14.58 -14.76
CA ARG A 189 -1.47 -14.40 -15.04
C ARG A 189 -0.63 -15.62 -14.65
N TYR A 190 -1.15 -16.48 -13.77
CA TYR A 190 -0.40 -17.56 -13.13
C TYR A 190 -1.04 -18.94 -13.28
N PHE A 191 -2.35 -19.01 -13.46
CA PHE A 191 -3.13 -20.25 -13.47
C PHE A 191 -4.06 -20.31 -14.68
N LYS A 192 -4.34 -21.53 -15.12
CA LYS A 192 -5.52 -21.81 -15.94
C LYS A 192 -6.76 -21.58 -15.09
N VAL A 193 -7.55 -20.58 -15.44
CA VAL A 193 -8.81 -20.24 -14.77
C VAL A 193 -10.01 -20.91 -15.46
N ASN A 194 -11.13 -20.97 -14.77
CA ASN A 194 -12.38 -21.49 -15.32
C ASN A 194 -12.96 -20.56 -16.42
N GLU A 195 -13.95 -21.08 -17.15
CA GLU A 195 -14.54 -20.38 -18.29
C GLU A 195 -15.20 -19.04 -17.90
N SER A 196 -15.82 -18.99 -16.70
CA SER A 196 -16.47 -17.79 -16.16
C SER A 196 -15.53 -16.60 -16.09
N LEU A 197 -14.32 -16.77 -15.54
CA LEU A 197 -13.33 -15.70 -15.48
C LEU A 197 -12.68 -15.41 -16.84
N SER A 198 -12.48 -16.44 -17.68
CA SER A 198 -11.88 -16.23 -19.00
C SER A 198 -12.74 -15.35 -19.91
N ASN A 199 -14.07 -15.43 -19.80
CA ASN A 199 -14.99 -14.61 -20.59
C ASN A 199 -14.96 -13.14 -20.18
N ASN A 200 -14.80 -12.85 -18.88
CA ASN A 200 -14.65 -11.49 -18.37
C ASN A 200 -13.34 -10.82 -18.84
N LEU A 201 -12.26 -11.61 -19.00
CA LEU A 201 -10.97 -11.11 -19.46
C LEU A 201 -10.95 -10.75 -20.96
N ASN A 202 -11.70 -11.48 -21.79
CA ASN A 202 -11.76 -11.21 -23.23
C ASN A 202 -12.36 -9.83 -23.59
N GLN A 203 -13.05 -9.18 -22.64
CA GLN A 203 -13.55 -7.80 -22.79
C GLN A 203 -12.51 -6.73 -22.42
N LEU A 204 -11.51 -7.08 -21.61
CA LEU A 204 -10.42 -6.21 -21.17
C LEU A 204 -9.25 -6.35 -22.16
N ASN A 205 -9.29 -5.56 -23.24
CA ASN A 205 -8.23 -5.49 -24.25
C ASN A 205 -6.90 -5.04 -23.63
N GLU A 206 -6.08 -5.96 -23.12
CA GLU A 206 -4.70 -5.71 -22.74
C GLU A 206 -3.68 -6.56 -23.52
N LYS A 207 -2.51 -5.94 -23.70
CA LYS A 207 -1.48 -6.13 -24.74
C LYS A 207 -0.93 -7.55 -24.93
N ILE A 208 -0.37 -7.76 -26.12
CA ILE A 208 0.30 -8.97 -26.64
C ILE A 208 1.37 -9.55 -25.68
N GLU A 209 2.08 -8.72 -24.91
CA GLU A 209 3.13 -9.17 -23.96
C GLU A 209 2.57 -9.97 -22.76
N LEU A 210 1.40 -9.60 -22.24
CA LEU A 210 0.73 -10.36 -21.17
C LEU A 210 0.29 -11.73 -21.68
N LYS A 211 -0.10 -11.84 -22.96
CA LYS A 211 -0.50 -13.12 -23.57
C LYS A 211 0.67 -14.10 -23.71
N GLU A 212 1.89 -13.63 -23.95
CA GLU A 212 3.06 -14.50 -24.05
C GLU A 212 3.53 -15.02 -22.69
N MET A 213 3.55 -14.17 -21.66
CA MET A 213 3.81 -14.59 -20.28
C MET A 213 2.72 -15.54 -19.74
N GLN A 214 1.46 -15.26 -20.06
CA GLN A 214 0.34 -16.16 -19.75
C GLN A 214 0.51 -17.52 -20.43
N ARG A 215 0.90 -17.58 -21.71
CA ARG A 215 1.11 -18.85 -22.42
C ARG A 215 2.18 -19.72 -21.77
N LYS A 216 3.33 -19.16 -21.39
CA LYS A 216 4.41 -19.94 -20.74
C LYS A 216 4.04 -20.46 -19.35
N ASN A 217 3.27 -19.70 -18.57
CA ASN A 217 2.87 -20.11 -17.22
C ASN A 217 1.68 -21.10 -17.20
N VAL A 218 0.92 -21.24 -18.29
CA VAL A 218 -0.32 -22.03 -18.33
C VAL A 218 -0.12 -23.46 -18.87
N GLU A 219 1.08 -23.81 -19.35
CA GLU A 219 1.38 -25.14 -19.90
C GLU A 219 1.68 -26.22 -18.85
N HIS A 220 2.03 -25.83 -17.62
CA HIS A 220 2.40 -26.77 -16.57
C HIS A 220 1.46 -26.69 -15.35
N PRO A 221 1.05 -27.85 -14.80
CA PRO A 221 0.24 -27.86 -13.60
C PRO A 221 1.09 -27.39 -12.42
N PHE A 222 0.58 -26.41 -11.69
CA PHE A 222 1.15 -25.95 -10.43
C PHE A 222 0.32 -26.42 -9.25
N THR A 223 1.01 -26.67 -8.14
CA THR A 223 0.37 -26.76 -6.84
C THR A 223 0.24 -25.38 -6.19
N TYR A 224 -0.84 -25.16 -5.44
CA TYR A 224 -1.08 -23.86 -4.80
C TYR A 224 -1.70 -23.94 -3.42
N ALA A 225 -1.50 -22.89 -2.62
CA ALA A 225 -2.20 -22.65 -1.37
C ALA A 225 -2.82 -21.26 -1.35
N ILE A 226 -4.03 -21.13 -0.80
CA ILE A 226 -4.69 -19.84 -0.56
C ILE A 226 -4.50 -19.46 0.90
N ARG A 227 -3.92 -18.28 1.15
CA ARG A 227 -3.61 -17.76 2.48
C ARG A 227 -4.33 -16.43 2.71
N PRO A 228 -5.59 -16.47 3.19
CA PRO A 228 -6.30 -15.25 3.52
C PRO A 228 -5.94 -14.74 4.91
N THR A 229 -5.89 -13.43 5.06
CA THR A 229 -5.86 -12.68 6.31
C THR A 229 -7.07 -11.77 6.31
N ILE A 230 -7.94 -11.87 7.32
CA ILE A 230 -9.17 -11.08 7.40
C ILE A 230 -9.18 -10.35 8.72
N ARG A 231 -9.35 -9.02 8.68
CA ARG A 231 -9.38 -8.19 9.87
C ARG A 231 -10.41 -7.07 9.73
N ASN A 232 -11.22 -6.91 10.78
CA ASN A 232 -12.29 -5.92 10.87
C ASN A 232 -13.26 -6.00 9.67
N HIS A 233 -13.53 -7.21 9.17
CA HIS A 233 -14.46 -7.47 8.07
C HIS A 233 -15.37 -8.65 8.44
N ASN A 234 -16.64 -8.60 8.03
CA ASN A 234 -17.66 -9.58 8.40
C ASN A 234 -18.46 -10.16 7.22
N THR A 235 -18.32 -9.61 6.01
CA THR A 235 -19.06 -10.05 4.82
C THR A 235 -18.40 -11.28 4.19
N LEU A 236 -17.15 -11.14 3.74
CA LEU A 236 -16.34 -12.20 3.16
C LEU A 236 -15.76 -13.06 4.28
N LYS A 237 -16.40 -14.19 4.58
CA LYS A 237 -15.88 -15.16 5.55
C LYS A 237 -14.74 -15.98 4.94
N ARG A 238 -13.78 -16.36 5.77
CA ARG A 238 -12.57 -17.11 5.38
C ARG A 238 -12.87 -18.30 4.46
N ASP A 239 -13.73 -19.21 4.89
CA ASP A 239 -13.99 -20.44 4.15
C ASP A 239 -14.74 -20.20 2.84
N GLN A 240 -15.63 -19.22 2.82
CA GLN A 240 -16.35 -18.82 1.61
C GLN A 240 -15.40 -18.21 0.59
N LEU A 241 -14.52 -17.31 1.05
CA LEU A 241 -13.48 -16.70 0.22
C LEU A 241 -12.52 -17.75 -0.36
N ILE A 242 -12.04 -18.71 0.46
CA ILE A 242 -11.17 -19.78 -0.03
C ILE A 242 -11.88 -20.63 -1.09
N LYS A 243 -13.13 -21.04 -0.82
CA LYS A 243 -13.92 -21.86 -1.76
C LYS A 243 -14.18 -21.11 -3.07
N GLN A 244 -14.53 -19.82 -2.99
CA GLN A 244 -14.78 -18.99 -4.16
C GLN A 244 -13.51 -18.86 -5.02
N ILE A 245 -12.37 -18.49 -4.43
CA ILE A 245 -11.10 -18.39 -5.15
C ILE A 245 -10.69 -19.73 -5.76
N ALA A 246 -10.81 -20.83 -5.01
CA ALA A 246 -10.49 -22.16 -5.51
C ALA A 246 -11.39 -22.57 -6.70
N SER A 247 -12.68 -22.20 -6.68
CA SER A 247 -13.62 -22.52 -7.77
C SER A 247 -13.29 -21.84 -9.10
N TYR A 248 -12.52 -20.76 -9.05
CA TYR A 248 -12.06 -20.01 -10.21
C TYR A 248 -10.83 -20.64 -10.88
N ILE A 249 -10.11 -21.50 -10.17
CA ILE A 249 -8.89 -22.15 -10.66
C ILE A 249 -9.30 -23.49 -11.27
N SER A 250 -8.81 -23.78 -12.48
CA SER A 250 -9.06 -25.07 -13.14
C SER A 250 -8.47 -26.24 -12.35
N ASP A 251 -9.17 -27.38 -12.36
CA ASP A 251 -8.71 -28.64 -11.74
C ASP A 251 -7.38 -29.17 -12.29
N PHE A 252 -6.85 -28.56 -13.35
CA PHE A 252 -5.49 -28.75 -13.83
C PHE A 252 -4.43 -28.40 -12.76
N HIS A 253 -4.72 -27.40 -11.91
CA HIS A 253 -3.87 -27.05 -10.77
C HIS A 253 -4.39 -27.73 -9.49
N LYS A 254 -3.48 -28.13 -8.59
CA LYS A 254 -3.84 -28.89 -7.38
C LYS A 254 -3.56 -28.11 -6.10
N VAL A 255 -4.44 -28.24 -5.12
CA VAL A 255 -4.21 -27.62 -3.80
C VAL A 255 -3.14 -28.41 -3.05
N ASN A 256 -2.10 -27.73 -2.54
CA ASN A 256 -1.11 -28.28 -1.61
C ASN A 256 -0.90 -27.28 -0.48
N LEU A 257 -1.30 -27.64 0.74
CA LEU A 257 -1.22 -26.74 1.90
C LEU A 257 0.13 -26.77 2.63
N THR A 258 1.00 -27.72 2.26
CA THR A 258 2.27 -27.98 2.96
C THR A 258 3.45 -27.42 2.18
N ASP A 259 3.58 -27.76 0.89
CA ASP A 259 4.69 -27.31 0.03
C ASP A 259 4.17 -26.91 -1.36
N PRO A 260 3.45 -25.78 -1.47
CA PRO A 260 2.91 -25.32 -2.74
C PRO A 260 3.98 -24.68 -3.64
N ASP A 261 3.82 -24.82 -4.97
CA ASP A 261 4.62 -24.05 -5.93
C ASP A 261 4.30 -22.56 -5.88
N LYS A 262 3.02 -22.23 -5.65
CA LYS A 262 2.49 -20.86 -5.61
C LYS A 262 1.64 -20.61 -4.38
N VAL A 263 1.78 -19.44 -3.77
CA VAL A 263 0.92 -19.01 -2.65
C VAL A 263 0.09 -17.81 -3.10
N ILE A 264 -1.23 -17.94 -3.02
CA ILE A 264 -2.19 -16.87 -3.27
C ILE A 264 -2.44 -16.19 -1.93
N ILE A 265 -1.87 -15.00 -1.76
CA ILE A 265 -2.05 -14.18 -0.55
C ILE A 265 -3.28 -13.31 -0.75
N VAL A 266 -4.18 -13.30 0.23
CA VAL A 266 -5.40 -12.49 0.18
C VAL A 266 -5.56 -11.70 1.47
N GLU A 267 -5.49 -10.38 1.39
CA GLU A 267 -5.56 -9.50 2.55
C GLU A 267 -6.87 -8.73 2.54
N VAL A 268 -7.74 -8.96 3.53
CA VAL A 268 -9.02 -8.27 3.68
C VAL A 268 -9.00 -7.43 4.94
N TYR A 269 -8.90 -6.12 4.76
CA TYR A 269 -8.88 -5.12 5.83
C TYR A 269 -10.06 -4.18 5.68
N ARG A 270 -11.01 -4.22 6.63
CA ARG A 270 -12.25 -3.41 6.59
C ARG A 270 -13.02 -3.61 5.29
N ASN A 271 -12.95 -2.66 4.37
CA ASN A 271 -13.66 -2.64 3.09
C ASN A 271 -12.72 -2.81 1.89
N ILE A 272 -11.44 -3.14 2.14
CA ILE A 272 -10.40 -3.31 1.12
C ILE A 272 -10.02 -4.79 1.06
N CYS A 273 -9.90 -5.31 -0.16
CA CYS A 273 -9.39 -6.64 -0.43
C CYS A 273 -8.19 -6.52 -1.37
N GLY A 274 -7.09 -7.17 -1.05
CA GLY A 274 -5.88 -7.20 -1.87
C GLY A 274 -5.46 -8.62 -2.17
N MET A 275 -4.87 -8.84 -3.35
CA MET A 275 -4.39 -10.15 -3.77
C MET A 275 -3.01 -10.07 -4.43
N SER A 276 -2.19 -11.08 -4.19
CA SER A 276 -0.95 -11.34 -4.89
C SER A 276 -0.71 -12.84 -5.00
N VAL A 277 0.10 -13.25 -5.98
CA VAL A 277 0.57 -14.63 -6.12
C VAL A 277 2.09 -14.60 -6.03
N VAL A 278 2.65 -15.41 -5.14
CA VAL A 278 4.09 -15.45 -4.86
C VAL A 278 4.64 -16.85 -5.04
N ASN A 279 5.96 -16.98 -5.19
CA ASN A 279 6.63 -18.29 -5.20
C ASN A 279 6.53 -18.94 -3.81
N GLY A 280 6.00 -20.16 -3.71
CA GLY A 280 5.75 -20.79 -2.41
C GLY A 280 7.02 -21.18 -1.65
N ARG A 281 8.05 -21.67 -2.36
CA ARG A 281 9.34 -22.02 -1.76
C ARG A 281 10.03 -20.78 -1.19
N ASP A 282 10.12 -19.71 -1.98
CA ASP A 282 10.74 -18.46 -1.52
C ASP A 282 9.92 -17.82 -0.41
N TRP A 283 8.59 -17.85 -0.48
CA TRP A 283 7.74 -17.33 0.58
C TRP A 283 7.96 -18.03 1.93
N GLU A 284 8.03 -19.36 1.98
CA GLU A 284 8.29 -20.08 3.24
C GLU A 284 9.73 -19.87 3.73
N ARG A 285 10.71 -19.95 2.83
CA ARG A 285 12.14 -19.74 3.12
C ARG A 285 12.39 -18.35 3.71
N LEU A 286 11.77 -17.32 3.13
CA LEU A 286 11.85 -15.92 3.56
C LEU A 286 10.91 -15.60 4.74
N LYS A 287 10.58 -16.60 5.57
CA LYS A 287 9.74 -16.46 6.78
C LYS A 287 8.41 -15.76 6.52
N ARG A 288 7.83 -16.02 5.35
CA ARG A 288 6.57 -15.42 4.87
C ARG A 288 6.66 -13.89 4.85
N TYR A 289 7.84 -13.39 4.49
CA TYR A 289 8.23 -11.98 4.47
C TYR A 289 8.16 -11.29 5.85
N ASN A 290 8.37 -12.06 6.93
CA ASN A 290 8.58 -11.49 8.26
C ASN A 290 10.03 -11.01 8.39
N ILE A 291 10.27 -9.75 8.09
CA ILE A 291 11.61 -9.15 8.16
C ILE A 291 12.17 -9.15 9.58
N SER A 292 11.32 -9.05 10.62
CA SER A 292 11.77 -9.14 12.02
C SER A 292 12.28 -10.54 12.38
N GLU A 293 11.60 -11.59 11.92
CA GLU A 293 12.08 -12.98 12.06
C GLU A 293 13.34 -13.22 11.24
N LEU A 294 13.45 -12.64 10.03
CA LEU A 294 14.66 -12.75 9.21
C LEU A 294 15.87 -12.12 9.90
N TYR A 295 15.73 -10.90 10.43
CA TYR A 295 16.81 -10.27 11.21
C TYR A 295 17.15 -11.06 12.47
N SER A 296 16.16 -11.64 13.16
CA SER A 296 16.39 -12.45 14.36
C SER A 296 17.12 -13.76 14.05
N SER A 297 16.83 -14.37 12.90
CA SER A 297 17.47 -15.62 12.45
C SER A 297 18.94 -15.44 12.03
N ARG A 298 19.37 -14.20 11.73
CA ARG A 298 20.79 -13.87 11.49
C ARG A 298 21.63 -13.83 12.76
N ASN A 299 21.00 -13.45 13.87
CA ASN A 299 21.68 -13.18 15.14
C ASN A 299 21.75 -14.42 16.06
N GLN A 300 21.29 -15.58 15.58
CA GLN A 300 21.37 -16.88 16.26
C GLN A 300 22.47 -17.72 15.64
#